data_AF-A0A534FJA0-F1
#
_entry.id   AF-A0A534FJA0-F1
#
_cell.length_a   1.000
_cell.length_b   1.000
_cell.length_c   1.000
_cell.angle_alpha   90.00
_cell.angle_beta   90.00
_cell.angle_gamma   90.00
#
_symmetry.space_group_name_H-M   'P 1'
#
loop_
_entity.id
_entity.type
_entity.pdbx_description
1 polymer ?
#
loop_
_entity_poly.entity_id
_entity_poly.type
_entity_poly.pdbx_seq_one_letter_code
_entity_poly.pdbx_strand_id
1 'polypeptide(L)' 'MPTAIRFSTHGGPEVLRTEELDPGKPGAQEVQVRHTAIGVNYIDVYDRTGLYPVTLPSG' A
#
# COMPACT_ATOMS: atom_id res chain seq x y z
N MET A 1 10.04 11.95 5.13
CA MET A 1 8.92 11.09 5.58
C MET A 1 9.08 9.72 4.93
N PRO A 2 8.62 8.61 5.51
CA PRO A 2 8.63 7.33 4.82
C PRO A 2 7.71 7.38 3.59
N THR A 3 7.99 6.50 2.63
CA THR A 3 7.33 6.47 1.32
C THR A 3 6.52 5.19 1.17
N ALA A 4 5.33 5.30 0.59
CA ALA A 4 4.45 4.18 0.26
C ALA A 4 4.07 4.18 -1.23
N ILE A 5 3.69 3.02 -1.76
CA ILE A 5 3.10 2.89 -3.09
C ILE A 5 1.59 2.80 -2.92
N ARG A 6 0.86 3.78 -3.45
CA ARG A 6 -0.59 3.92 -3.24
C ARG A 6 -1.36 3.98 -4.55
N PHE A 7 -2.66 3.71 -4.48
CA PHE A 7 -3.60 3.92 -5.57
C PHE A 7 -4.96 4.38 -5.02
N SER A 8 -5.51 5.42 -5.64
CA SER A 8 -6.80 6.04 -5.25
C SER A 8 -7.97 5.64 -6.15
N THR A 9 -7.67 4.89 -7.23
CA THR A 9 -8.64 4.30 -8.15
C THR A 9 -8.09 2.94 -8.62
N HIS A 10 -8.98 2.01 -8.97
CA HIS A 10 -8.56 0.76 -9.58
C HIS A 10 -8.08 0.98 -11.03
N GLY A 11 -7.17 0.11 -11.49
CA GLY A 11 -6.69 0.13 -12.88
C GLY A 11 -5.45 -0.71 -13.14
N GLY A 12 -4.80 -0.46 -14.28
CA GLY A 12 -3.51 -1.04 -14.62
C GLY A 12 -2.38 -0.43 -13.77
N PRO A 13 -1.11 -0.80 -14.02
CA PRO A 13 0.03 -0.30 -13.25
C PRO A 13 0.15 1.24 -13.18
N GLU A 14 -0.41 1.96 -14.16
CA GLU A 14 -0.41 3.43 -14.26
C GLU A 14 -1.12 4.16 -13.11
N VAL A 15 -1.95 3.46 -12.32
CA VAL A 15 -2.63 4.05 -11.16
C VAL A 15 -1.72 4.09 -9.91
N LEU A 16 -0.61 3.35 -9.91
CA LEU A 16 0.32 3.32 -8.78
C LEU A 16 1.10 4.63 -8.67
N ARG A 17 1.13 5.20 -7.47
CA ARG A 17 1.81 6.45 -7.15
C ARG A 17 2.68 6.28 -5.91
N THR A 18 3.85 6.88 -5.96
CA THR A 18 4.72 7.03 -4.80
C THR A 18 4.23 8.21 -3.97
N GLU A 19 3.89 7.99 -2.70
CA GLU A 19 3.40 9.03 -1.78
C GLU A 19 4.24 9.05 -0.50
N GLU A 20 4.44 10.24 0.08
CA GLU A 20 4.98 10.38 1.42
C GLU A 20 3.87 10.16 2.46
N LEU A 21 4.09 9.30 3.44
CA LEU A 21 3.12 8.95 4.47
C LEU A 21 3.79 8.93 5.84
N ASP A 22 3.15 9.50 6.86
CA ASP A 22 3.54 9.29 8.25
C ASP A 22 2.67 8.17 8.85
N PRO A 23 3.23 7.00 9.22
CA PRO A 23 2.48 5.93 9.86
C PRO A 23 2.05 6.26 11.29
N GLY A 24 2.52 7.38 11.85
CA GLY A 24 2.27 7.74 13.25
C GLY A 24 3.01 6.82 14.21
N LYS A 25 2.57 6.84 15.47
CA LYS A 25 3.09 5.93 16.51
C LYS A 25 2.26 4.64 16.52
N PRO A 26 2.88 3.47 16.71
CA PRO A 26 2.14 2.22 16.86
C PRO A 26 1.22 2.28 18.09
N GLY A 27 0.02 1.69 17.96
CA GLY A 27 -0.91 1.50 19.06
C GLY A 27 -0.46 0.41 20.05
N ALA A 28 -1.28 0.18 21.06
CA ALA A 28 -1.02 -0.90 22.02
C ALA A 28 -1.08 -2.26 21.29
N GLN A 29 -0.01 -3.06 21.44
CA GLN A 29 0.18 -4.37 20.78
C GLN A 29 0.49 -4.31 19.27
N GLU A 30 0.85 -3.13 18.74
CA GLU A 30 1.34 -2.99 17.37
C GLU A 30 2.87 -2.81 17.36
N VAL A 31 3.50 -3.08 16.21
CA VAL A 31 4.92 -2.83 15.97
C VAL A 31 5.10 -1.97 14.74
N GLN A 32 6.06 -1.04 14.78
CA GLN A 32 6.46 -0.25 13.63
C GLN A 32 7.72 -0.88 13.00
N VAL A 33 7.62 -1.26 11.72
CA VAL A 33 8.69 -1.95 11.00
C VAL A 33 9.30 -1.02 9.96
N ARG A 34 10.63 -0.88 9.99
CA ARG A 34 11.39 -0.26 8.90
C ARG A 34 11.75 -1.34 7.87
N HIS A 35 11.05 -1.34 6.75
CA HIS A 35 11.29 -2.26 5.65
C HIS A 35 12.69 -2.06 5.04
N THR A 36 13.44 -3.15 4.84
CA THR A 36 14.69 -3.18 4.04
C THR A 36 14.51 -3.96 2.73
N ALA A 37 13.43 -4.75 2.65
CA ALA A 37 12.95 -5.45 1.47
C ALA A 37 11.43 -5.61 1.57
N ILE A 38 10.74 -5.62 0.42
CA ILE A 38 9.29 -5.82 0.30
C ILE A 38 9.07 -6.86 -0.81
N GLY A 39 8.29 -7.91 -0.51
CA GLY A 39 7.92 -8.91 -1.51
C GLY A 39 6.79 -8.40 -2.41
N VAL A 40 6.82 -8.76 -3.69
CA VAL A 40 5.73 -8.50 -4.64
C VAL A 40 5.05 -9.82 -4.93
N ASN A 41 3.74 -9.86 -4.74
CA ASN A 41 2.92 -11.05 -4.95
C ASN A 41 1.91 -10.81 -6.07
N TYR A 42 1.47 -11.88 -6.74
CA TYR A 42 0.51 -11.71 -7.84
C TYR A 42 -0.87 -11.21 -7.35
N ILE A 43 -1.20 -11.43 -6.07
CA ILE A 43 -2.42 -10.91 -5.45
C ILE A 43 -2.48 -9.37 -5.46
N ASP A 44 -1.34 -8.69 -5.43
CA ASP A 44 -1.25 -7.22 -5.48
C ASP A 44 -1.90 -6.66 -6.77
N VAL A 45 -1.87 -7.46 -7.85
CA VAL A 45 -2.58 -7.14 -9.10
C VAL A 45 -4.09 -7.19 -8.90
N TYR A 46 -4.61 -8.19 -8.18
CA TYR A 46 -6.04 -8.36 -7.94
C TYR A 46 -6.62 -7.24 -7.08
N ASP A 47 -5.88 -6.81 -6.06
CA ASP A 47 -6.27 -5.67 -5.22
C ASP A 47 -6.27 -4.37 -6.04
N ARG A 48 -5.20 -4.11 -6.80
CA ARG A 48 -5.08 -2.89 -7.62
C ARG A 48 -6.12 -2.83 -8.74
N THR A 49 -6.38 -3.94 -9.45
CA THR A 49 -7.37 -3.96 -10.53
C THR A 49 -8.81 -3.96 -10.02
N GLY A 50 -9.02 -4.18 -8.72
CA GLY A 50 -10.35 -4.24 -8.09
C GLY A 50 -11.04 -5.59 -8.26
N LEU A 51 -10.31 -6.64 -8.66
CA LEU A 51 -10.83 -8.01 -8.64
C LEU A 51 -11.14 -8.44 -7.20
N TYR A 52 -10.27 -8.06 -6.25
CA TYR A 52 -10.52 -8.19 -4.83
C TYR A 52 -10.83 -6.83 -4.22
N PRO A 53 -11.93 -6.73 -3.43
CA PRO A 53 -12.35 -5.46 -2.88
C PRO A 53 -11.38 -4.98 -1.79
N VAL A 54 -10.91 -3.75 -1.94
CA VAL A 54 -10.11 -3.03 -0.95
C VAL A 54 -10.70 -1.64 -0.71
N THR A 55 -10.49 -1.07 0.47
CA THR A 55 -10.85 0.33 0.74
C THR A 55 -9.88 1.25 0.02
N LEU A 56 -10.39 2.14 -0.83
CA LEU A 56 -9.60 3.18 -1.49
C LEU A 56 -9.54 4.46 -0.64
N PRO A 57 -8.42 5.20 -0.64
CA PRO A 57 -7.15 4.84 -1.29
C PRO A 57 -6.48 3.66 -0.55
N SER A 58 -5.80 2.80 -1.30
CA SER A 58 -5.11 1.62 -0.78
C SER A 58 -3.63 1.63 -1.17
N GLY A 59 -2.87 0.65 -0.68
CA GLY A 59 -1.40 0.62 -0.70
C GLY A 59 -0.76 1.48 0.37
#